data_AF-A0A7X9CSR8-F1
#
_entry.id   AF-A0A7X9CSR8-F1
#
_cell.length_a   1.000
_cell.length_b   1.000
_cell.length_c   1.000
_cell.angle_alpha   90.00
_cell.angle_beta   90.00
_cell.angle_gamma   90.00
#
_symmetry.space_group_name_H-M   'P 1'
#
loop_
_entity.id
_entity.type
_entity.pdbx_description
1 polymer ?
#
loop_
_entity_poly.entity_id
_entity_poly.type
_entity_poly.pdbx_seq_one_letter_code
_entity_poly.pdbx_strand_id
1 'polypeptide(L)' 'MGKSYRVAIVGYGNIGRYSLQAIESAPDMELAGVVRRASSLGAGLPKELTGVPVAGSVAELGRVDVAILAVPTLSIA' A
#
# COMPACT_ATOMS: atom_id res chain seq x y z
N MET A 1 7.27 15.58 -18.92
CA MET A 1 6.67 14.44 -18.20
C MET A 1 7.33 14.39 -16.82
N GLY A 2 6.59 14.61 -15.73
CA GLY A 2 7.13 14.67 -14.37
C GLY A 2 7.56 13.29 -13.86
N LYS A 3 8.38 13.27 -12.80
CA LYS A 3 8.77 12.03 -12.10
C LYS A 3 7.51 11.40 -11.45
N SER A 4 7.26 10.11 -11.68
CA SER A 4 6.25 9.35 -10.95
C SER A 4 6.87 8.76 -9.68
N TYR A 5 6.15 8.84 -8.56
CA TYR A 5 6.56 8.26 -7.28
C TYR A 5 5.95 6.86 -7.10
N ARG A 6 6.80 5.87 -6.79
CA ARG A 6 6.35 4.55 -6.35
C ARG A 6 5.89 4.60 -4.90
N VAL A 7 4.60 4.40 -4.68
CA VAL A 7 3.98 4.50 -3.35
C VAL A 7 3.60 3.13 -2.81
N ALA A 8 4.04 2.81 -1.60
CA ALA A 8 3.55 1.66 -0.84
C ALA A 8 2.47 2.09 0.16
N ILE A 9 1.45 1.25 0.36
CA ILE A 9 0.43 1.46 1.41
C ILE A 9 0.70 0.48 2.55
N VAL A 10 0.98 0.97 3.75
CA VAL A 10 1.19 0.13 4.94
C VAL A 10 -0.08 0.14 5.78
N GLY A 11 -0.75 -1.01 5.84
CA GLY A 11 -2.07 -1.14 6.48
C GLY A 11 -3.20 -0.89 5.48
N TYR A 12 -4.13 -1.84 5.40
CA TYR A 12 -5.24 -1.80 4.43
C TYR A 12 -6.60 -1.83 5.14
N GLY A 13 -6.78 -0.90 6.08
CA GLY A 13 -8.10 -0.56 6.64
C GLY A 13 -8.81 0.48 5.77
N ASN A 14 -9.77 1.21 6.33
CA ASN A 14 -10.50 2.26 5.59
C ASN A 14 -9.56 3.30 4.97
N ILE A 15 -8.59 3.81 5.74
CA ILE A 15 -7.65 4.82 5.24
C ILE A 15 -6.80 4.27 4.09
N GLY A 16 -6.20 3.08 4.27
CA GLY A 16 -5.39 2.45 3.21
C GLY A 16 -6.18 2.18 1.93
N ARG A 17 -7.46 1.79 2.05
CA ARG A 17 -8.36 1.61 0.90
C ARG A 17 -8.59 2.94 0.15
N TYR A 18 -8.85 4.04 0.85
CA TYR A 18 -9.03 5.34 0.20
C TYR A 18 -7.70 5.90 -0.34
N SER A 19 -6.57 5.56 0.26
CA SER A 19 -5.25 5.89 -0.28
C SER A 19 -5.00 5.24 -1.64
N LEU A 20 -5.48 4.01 -1.87
CA LEU A 20 -5.41 3.37 -3.19
C LEU A 20 -6.15 4.20 -4.25
N GLN A 21 -7.39 4.61 -3.96
CA GLN A 21 -8.18 5.44 -4.89
C GLN A 21 -7.51 6.78 -5.17
N ALA A 22 -6.90 7.39 -4.16
CA ALA A 22 -6.17 8.65 -4.31
C ALA A 22 -4.93 8.48 -5.21
N ILE A 23 -4.17 7.39 -5.03
CA ILE A 23 -3.01 7.06 -5.86
C ILE A 23 -3.44 6.83 -7.32
N GLU A 24 -4.49 6.04 -7.56
CA GLU A 24 -5.00 5.76 -8.91
C GLU A 24 -5.51 7.03 -9.63
N SER A 25 -5.92 8.05 -8.87
CA SER A 25 -6.38 9.33 -9.41
C SER A 25 -5.24 10.34 -9.62
N ALA A 26 -4.05 10.10 -9.05
CA ALA A 26 -2.93 11.02 -9.09
C ALA A 26 -2.03 10.75 -10.32
N PRO A 27 -1.74 11.77 -11.16
CA PRO A 27 -0.97 11.58 -12.39
C PRO A 27 0.53 11.36 -12.16
N ASP A 28 1.04 11.59 -10.96
CA ASP A 28 2.45 11.51 -10.57
C ASP A 28 2.73 10.41 -9.54
N MET A 29 1.81 9.47 -9.35
CA MET A 29 1.98 8.34 -8.43
C MET A 29 1.66 7.02 -9.11
N GLU A 30 2.37 5.97 -8.69
CA GLU A 30 2.06 4.59 -9.04
C GLU A 30 2.10 3.70 -7.80
N LEU A 31 1.20 2.73 -7.73
CA LEU A 31 1.16 1.79 -6.61
C LEU A 31 2.30 0.76 -6.73
N ALA A 32 3.18 0.74 -5.74
CA ALA A 32 4.20 -0.29 -5.61
C ALA A 32 3.64 -1.58 -4.99
N GLY A 33 2.70 -1.45 -4.05
CA GLY A 33 2.03 -2.57 -3.39
C GLY A 33 1.46 -2.20 -2.03
N VAL A 34 0.84 -3.18 -1.39
CA VAL A 34 0.20 -3.04 -0.08
C VAL A 34 0.87 -3.95 0.94
N VAL A 35 1.31 -3.38 2.05
CA VAL A 35 1.87 -4.12 3.18
C VAL A 35 0.75 -4.45 4.17
N ARG A 36 0.54 -5.73 4.44
CA ARG A 36 -0.43 -6.25 5.42
C ARG A 36 0.29 -7.14 6.41
N ARG A 37 -0.22 -7.20 7.65
CA ARG A 37 0.30 -8.13 8.66
C ARG A 37 0.15 -9.57 8.15
N ALA A 38 1.15 -10.41 8.42
CA ALA A 38 1.18 -11.81 7.96
C ALA A 38 -0.08 -12.61 8.33
N SER A 39 -0.64 -12.37 9.52
CA SER A 39 -1.89 -13.00 9.98
C SER A 39 -3.13 -12.61 9.16
N SER A 40 -3.08 -11.51 8.42
CA SER A 40 -4.17 -11.03 7.55
C SER A 40 -4.02 -11.44 6.09
N LEU A 41 -2.89 -12.05 5.71
CA LEU A 41 -2.65 -12.54 4.35
C LEU A 41 -3.56 -13.74 4.01
N GLY A 42 -4.01 -14.49 5.02
CA GLY A 42 -4.95 -15.63 4.86
C GLY A 42 -6.44 -15.26 4.90
N ALA A 43 -6.81 -14.01 5.19
CA ALA A 43 -8.20 -13.60 5.38
C ALA A 43 -8.96 -13.28 4.06
N GLY A 44 -8.47 -13.78 2.93
CA GLY A 44 -8.92 -13.37 1.61
C GLY A 44 -8.40 -11.99 1.21
N LEU A 45 -8.03 -11.85 -0.06
CA LEU A 45 -7.73 -10.55 -0.64
C LEU A 45 -9.05 -9.83 -0.96
N PRO A 46 -9.24 -8.57 -0.53
CA PRO A 46 -10.29 -7.73 -1.07
C PRO A 46 -10.19 -7.70 -2.60
N LYS A 47 -11.34 -7.67 -3.29
CA LYS A 47 -11.38 -7.69 -4.77
C LYS A 47 -10.54 -6.57 -5.39
N GLU A 48 -10.47 -5.42 -4.73
CA GLU A 48 -9.69 -4.25 -5.13
C GLU A 48 -8.18 -4.54 -5.22
N LEU A 49 -7.68 -5.52 -4.47
CA LEU A 49 -6.26 -5.90 -4.47
C LEU A 49 -5.94 -7.01 -5.48
N THR A 50 -6.89 -7.39 -6.34
CA THR A 50 -6.63 -8.40 -7.37
C THR A 50 -5.56 -7.89 -8.33
N GLY A 51 -4.42 -8.57 -8.39
CA GLY A 51 -3.27 -8.16 -9.22
C GLY A 51 -2.36 -7.12 -8.56
N VAL A 52 -2.67 -6.66 -7.35
CA VAL A 52 -1.81 -5.77 -6.57
C VAL A 52 -0.81 -6.60 -5.75
N PRO A 53 0.50 -6.28 -5.77
CA PRO A 53 1.47 -6.91 -4.88
C PRO A 53 1.09 -6.69 -3.42
N VAL A 54 0.91 -7.77 -2.66
CA VAL A 54 0.66 -7.73 -1.21
C VAL A 54 1.83 -8.40 -0.48
N ALA A 55 2.45 -7.68 0.45
CA ALA A 55 3.67 -8.11 1.12
C ALA A 55 3.56 -8.03 2.65
N GLY A 56 4.47 -8.70 3.35
CA GLY A 56 4.62 -8.62 4.81
C GLY A 56 5.42 -7.39 5.26
N SER A 57 6.27 -6.88 4.38
CA SER A 57 7.12 -5.70 4.62
C SER A 57 7.32 -4.87 3.34
N VAL A 58 7.72 -3.60 3.50
CA VAL A 58 8.00 -2.72 2.35
C VAL A 58 9.20 -3.22 1.53
N ALA A 59 10.17 -3.89 2.17
CA ALA A 59 11.38 -4.39 1.52
C ALA A 59 11.09 -5.45 0.44
N GLU A 60 10.00 -6.20 0.58
CA GLU A 60 9.55 -7.21 -0.39
C GLU A 60 8.96 -6.61 -1.67
N LEU A 61 8.60 -5.31 -1.66
CA LEU A 61 8.00 -4.61 -2.81
C LEU A 61 9.05 -4.07 -3.80
N GLY A 62 10.34 -4.27 -3.52
CA GLY A 62 11.43 -3.74 -4.33
C GLY A 62 11.58 -2.23 -4.18
N ARG A 63 11.63 -1.50 -5.30
CA ARG A 63 11.80 -0.04 -5.27
C ARG A 63 10.50 0.64 -4.82
N VAL A 64 10.58 1.39 -3.72
CA VAL A 64 9.52 2.25 -3.17
C VAL A 64 10.13 3.62 -2.90
N ASP A 65 9.51 4.68 -3.41
CA ASP A 65 9.97 6.06 -3.17
C ASP A 65 9.30 6.67 -1.94
N VAL A 66 8.04 6.33 -1.65
CA VAL A 66 7.25 6.85 -0.52
C VAL A 66 6.34 5.76 0.05
N ALA A 67 6.05 5.82 1.36
CA ALA A 67 5.06 4.95 2.00
C ALA A 67 3.97 5.76 2.72
N ILE A 68 2.70 5.37 2.53
CA ILE A 68 1.56 5.87 3.29
C ILE A 68 1.33 4.92 4.48
N LEU A 69 1.44 5.45 5.70
CA LEU A 69 1.21 4.70 6.92
C LEU A 69 -0.26 4.82 7.35
N ALA A 70 -1.04 3.79 7.08
CA ALA A 70 -2.45 3.66 7.45
C ALA A 70 -2.62 2.59 8.56
N VAL A 71 -1.79 2.69 9.58
CA VAL A 71 -1.77 1.81 10.77
C VAL A 71 -2.14 2.60 12.04
N PRO A 72 -2.52 1.95 13.14
CA PRO A 72 -2.76 2.66 14.40
C PRO A 72 -1.52 3.46 14.82
N THR A 73 -1.73 4.69 15.30
CA THR A 73 -0.65 5.62 15.66
C THR A 73 0.38 5.01 16.61
N LEU A 74 -0.09 4.22 17.58
CA LEU A 74 0.77 3.58 18.59
C LEU A 74 1.51 2.33 18.10
N SER A 75 1.28 1.89 16.86
CA SER A 75 2.01 0.77 16.25
C SER A 75 3.30 1.20 15.55
N ILE A 76 3.59 2.51 15.54
CA ILE A 76 4.80 3.10 14.98
C ILE A 76 5.55 3.70 16.18
N ALA A 77 6.50 2.94 16.73
CA ALA A 77 7.38 3.37 17.80
C ALA A 77 8.83 3.10 17.40
#